data_AF-A0A3B5R0Y1-F1
#
_entry.id   AF-A0A3B5R0Y1-F1
#
_cell.length_a   1.000
_cell.length_b   1.000
_cell.length_c   1.000
_cell.angle_alpha   90.00
_cell.angle_beta   90.00
_cell.angle_gamma   90.00
#
_symmetry.space_group_name_H-M   'P 1'
#
loop_
_entity.id
_entity.type
_entity.pdbx_description
1 polymer ?
#
loop_
_entity_poly.entity_id
_entity_poly.type
_entity_poly.pdbx_seq_one_letter_code
_entity_poly.pdbx_strand_id
1 'polypeptide(L)'
;MPRKYTRKTTWGQTPLAELESAAAEVRQGKQSLRKAGRDRNIDKTTLQRFIKKKEKGQVKSVAWSAVAEAKRIFTDEMEEELAKHLKQLADQFHGLPPVKCRELAFEYAKRNNISVPANWTEKQCAGIEWFRRFLARCHLSVRTPEATSLGRATAFNKTTVGEFFDNLAVVMDR
;
A
#
# COMPACT_ATOMS: atom_id res chain seq x y z
N MET A 1 -17.06 10.12 -10.30
CA MET A 1 -15.78 10.82 -10.07
C MET A 1 -14.61 9.90 -10.42
N PRO A 2 -13.57 10.37 -11.13
CA PRO A 2 -12.38 9.57 -11.43
C PRO A 2 -11.67 9.15 -10.13
N ARG A 3 -11.38 7.85 -9.98
CA ARG A 3 -10.71 7.31 -8.77
C ARG A 3 -9.24 7.72 -8.69
N LYS A 4 -8.57 7.84 -9.84
CA LYS A 4 -7.19 8.31 -9.94
C LYS A 4 -7.22 9.75 -10.42
N TYR A 5 -7.06 10.69 -9.50
CA TYR A 5 -6.97 12.10 -9.82
C TYR A 5 -5.54 12.44 -10.27
N THR A 6 -5.38 12.88 -11.52
CA THR A 6 -4.14 13.49 -12.00
C THR A 6 -4.12 14.96 -11.60
N ARG A 7 -3.17 15.33 -10.75
CA ARG A 7 -3.04 16.70 -10.25
C ARG A 7 -2.64 17.63 -11.40
N LYS A 8 -3.35 18.75 -11.50
CA LYS A 8 -3.10 19.77 -12.54
C LYS A 8 -2.06 20.83 -12.14
N THR A 9 -1.71 20.91 -10.85
CA THR A 9 -0.75 21.88 -10.32
C THR A 9 0.63 21.24 -10.13
N THR A 10 1.68 22.02 -10.40
CA THR A 10 3.10 21.67 -10.19
C THR A 10 3.51 21.72 -8.71
N TRP A 11 2.64 22.26 -7.85
CA TRP A 11 2.87 22.36 -6.40
C TRP A 11 3.12 21.01 -5.74
N GLY A 12 4.29 20.88 -5.10
CA GLY A 12 4.68 19.68 -4.36
C GLY A 12 5.13 18.51 -5.24
N GLN A 13 5.47 18.76 -6.50
CA GLN A 13 6.13 17.80 -7.40
C GLN A 13 7.65 17.81 -7.27
N THR A 14 8.21 18.75 -6.51
CA THR A 14 9.65 18.87 -6.33
C THR A 14 10.20 17.63 -5.61
N PRO A 15 11.21 16.96 -6.17
CA PRO A 15 11.78 15.76 -5.59
C PRO A 15 12.52 16.10 -4.27
N LEU A 16 12.55 15.13 -3.36
CA LEU A 16 13.19 15.27 -2.04
C LEU A 16 14.65 15.73 -2.18
N ALA A 17 15.40 15.17 -3.12
CA ALA A 17 16.82 15.49 -3.34
C ALA A 17 17.06 16.97 -3.69
N GLU A 18 16.19 17.57 -4.50
CA GLU A 18 16.28 18.99 -4.86
C GLU A 18 15.93 19.90 -3.69
N LEU A 19 14.95 19.51 -2.88
CA LEU A 19 14.61 20.21 -1.64
C LEU A 19 15.71 20.12 -0.59
N GLU A 20 16.38 18.98 -0.47
CA GLU A 20 17.47 18.77 0.48
C GLU A 20 18.72 19.58 0.11
N SER A 21 19.08 19.60 -1.17
CA SER A 21 20.19 20.43 -1.67
C SER A 21 19.91 21.92 -1.51
N ALA A 22 18.70 22.38 -1.85
CA ALA A 22 18.27 23.76 -1.60
C ALA A 22 18.27 24.14 -0.12
N ALA A 23 17.75 23.26 0.73
CA ALA A 23 17.77 23.48 2.17
C ALA A 23 19.20 23.53 2.73
N ALA A 24 20.11 22.72 2.20
CA ALA A 24 21.52 22.72 2.61
C ALA A 24 22.22 24.03 2.21
N GLU A 25 22.03 24.53 0.99
CA GLU A 25 22.62 25.79 0.53
C GLU A 25 22.11 27.02 1.29
N VAL A 26 20.81 27.03 1.60
CA VAL A 26 20.20 28.09 2.44
C VAL A 26 20.74 28.01 3.86
N ARG A 27 20.91 26.81 4.42
CA ARG A 27 21.44 26.62 5.78
C ARG A 27 22.94 26.92 5.90
N GLN A 28 23.71 26.69 4.83
CA GLN A 28 25.12 27.07 4.71
C GLN A 28 25.31 28.58 4.46
N GLY A 29 24.21 29.36 4.33
CA GLY A 29 24.27 30.80 4.11
C GLY A 29 24.72 31.22 2.70
N LYS A 30 24.88 30.27 1.76
CA LYS A 30 25.33 30.56 0.38
C LYS A 30 24.28 31.31 -0.43
N GLN A 31 23.00 31.10 -0.13
CA GLN A 31 21.88 31.72 -0.84
C GLN A 31 20.74 32.10 0.10
N SER A 32 20.02 33.17 -0.22
CA SER A 32 18.78 33.52 0.49
C SER A 32 17.62 32.61 0.06
N LEU A 33 16.63 32.40 0.94
CA LEU A 33 15.43 31.60 0.66
C LEU A 33 14.75 31.94 -0.67
N ARG A 34 14.71 33.23 -1.03
CA ARG A 34 14.10 33.70 -2.28
C ARG A 34 14.99 33.46 -3.50
N LYS A 35 16.32 33.44 -3.34
CA LYS A 35 17.26 33.15 -4.42
C LYS A 35 17.29 31.65 -4.72
N ALA A 36 17.46 30.81 -3.71
CA ALA A 36 17.41 29.36 -3.85
C ALA A 36 16.08 28.85 -4.43
N GLY A 37 14.97 29.49 -4.06
CA GLY A 37 13.66 29.19 -4.65
C GLY A 37 13.55 29.56 -6.13
N ARG A 38 14.11 30.70 -6.55
CA ARG A 38 14.12 31.09 -7.97
C ARG A 38 15.02 30.18 -8.80
N ASP A 39 16.22 29.91 -8.31
CA ASP A 39 17.24 29.14 -9.03
C ASP A 39 16.80 27.70 -9.28
N ARG A 40 16.09 27.08 -8.32
CA ARG A 40 15.54 25.72 -8.44
C ARG A 40 14.06 25.66 -8.82
N ASN A 41 13.42 26.79 -9.12
CA ASN A 41 12.00 26.87 -9.41
C ASN A 41 11.10 26.25 -8.31
N ILE A 42 11.47 26.47 -7.05
CA ILE A 42 10.75 26.01 -5.86
C ILE A 42 10.11 27.20 -5.16
N ASP A 43 8.83 27.11 -4.82
CA ASP A 43 8.14 28.14 -4.07
C ASP A 43 8.82 28.39 -2.71
N LYS A 44 9.12 29.66 -2.39
CA LYS A 44 9.73 30.08 -1.11
C LYS A 44 9.05 29.44 0.10
N THR A 45 7.72 29.39 0.10
CA THR A 45 6.91 28.86 1.21
C THR A 45 7.15 27.35 1.40
N THR A 46 7.32 26.60 0.32
CA THR A 46 7.61 25.16 0.38
C THR A 46 9.01 24.88 0.94
N LEU A 47 10.03 25.63 0.50
CA LEU A 47 11.39 25.56 1.07
C LEU A 47 11.41 25.92 2.56
N GLN A 48 10.75 27.02 2.93
CA GLN A 48 10.68 27.46 4.33
C GLN A 48 9.96 26.42 5.20
N ARG A 49 8.87 25.82 4.70
CA ARG A 49 8.14 24.75 5.40
C ARG A 49 9.00 23.50 5.56
N PHE A 50 9.77 23.14 4.53
CA PHE A 50 10.67 21.99 4.55
C PHE A 50 11.80 22.18 5.58
N ILE A 51 12.44 23.35 5.62
CA ILE A 51 13.50 23.67 6.60
C ILE A 51 12.95 23.57 8.03
N LYS A 52 11.81 24.23 8.32
CA LYS A 52 11.15 24.14 9.63
C LYS A 52 10.77 22.71 10.01
N LYS A 53 10.40 21.87 9.03
CA LYS A 53 10.08 20.47 9.27
C LYS A 53 11.34 19.64 9.56
N LYS A 54 12.45 19.93 8.86
CA LYS A 54 13.76 19.30 9.07
C LYS A 54 14.38 19.68 10.42
N GLU A 55 14.09 20.87 10.94
CA GLU A 55 14.49 21.27 12.30
C GLU A 55 13.77 20.46 13.39
N LYS A 56 12.53 20.04 13.15
CA LYS A 56 11.73 19.25 14.10
C LYS A 56 12.03 17.74 14.06
N GLY A 57 12.72 17.26 13.04
CA GLY A 57 13.06 15.84 12.89
C GLY A 57 13.40 15.45 11.46
N GLN A 58 13.68 14.16 11.26
CA GLN A 58 14.05 13.63 9.95
C GLN A 58 12.83 13.59 9.01
N VAL A 59 12.96 14.18 7.82
CA VAL A 59 11.90 14.19 6.81
C VAL A 59 12.12 13.02 5.85
N LYS A 60 11.39 11.92 6.05
CA LYS A 60 11.47 10.72 5.18
C LYS A 60 10.81 10.91 3.82
N SER A 61 9.80 11.78 3.74
CA SER A 61 9.06 12.02 2.50
C SER A 61 8.48 13.43 2.44
N VAL A 62 8.19 13.91 1.23
CA VAL A 62 7.75 15.30 0.96
C VAL A 62 6.30 15.35 0.48
N ALA A 63 5.66 16.51 0.66
CA ALA A 63 4.37 16.81 0.05
C ALA A 63 3.29 15.79 0.45
N TRP A 64 2.62 15.19 -0.53
CA TRP A 64 1.47 14.30 -0.30
C TRP A 64 1.88 12.94 0.25
N SER A 65 3.06 12.42 -0.12
CA SER A 65 3.53 11.13 0.40
C SER A 65 3.75 11.20 1.91
N ALA A 66 4.23 12.34 2.43
CA ALA A 66 4.37 12.56 3.87
C ALA A 66 3.05 12.55 4.62
N VAL A 67 2.00 13.08 4.00
CA VAL A 67 0.64 13.06 4.57
C VAL A 67 0.06 11.64 4.53
N ALA A 68 0.34 10.90 3.46
CA ALA A 68 -0.09 9.52 3.32
C ALA A 68 0.61 8.60 4.36
N GLU A 69 1.91 8.80 4.57
CA GLU A 69 2.71 8.06 5.55
C GLU A 69 2.28 8.38 6.99
N ALA A 70 2.01 9.66 7.30
CA ALA A 70 1.49 10.04 8.61
C ALA A 70 0.08 9.51 8.92
N LYS A 71 -0.70 9.18 7.89
CA LYS A 71 -2.04 8.58 8.03
C LYS A 71 -2.01 7.06 7.93
N ARG A 72 -0.83 6.43 7.95
CA ARG A 72 -0.69 4.99 7.89
C ARG A 72 -1.01 4.40 9.27
N ILE A 73 -1.85 3.36 9.26
CA ILE A 73 -2.32 2.70 10.49
C ILE A 73 -1.35 1.59 10.91
N PHE A 74 -0.81 0.85 9.95
CA PHE A 74 0.19 -0.19 10.18
C PHE A 74 1.56 0.24 9.69
N THR A 75 2.60 -0.27 10.35
CA THR A 75 3.99 -0.17 9.86
C THR A 75 4.20 -1.10 8.66
N ASP A 76 5.29 -0.90 7.92
CA ASP A 76 5.65 -1.78 6.79
C ASP A 76 5.77 -3.25 7.22
N GLU A 77 6.45 -3.51 8.34
CA GLU A 77 6.64 -4.85 8.91
C GLU A 77 5.30 -5.55 9.20
N MET A 78 4.37 -4.83 9.82
CA MET A 78 3.04 -5.35 10.14
C MET A 78 2.19 -5.65 8.90
N GLU A 79 2.30 -4.82 7.86
CA GLU A 79 1.64 -5.09 6.58
C GLU A 79 2.23 -6.32 5.89
N GLU A 80 3.55 -6.53 5.98
CA GLU A 80 4.21 -7.72 5.44
C GLU A 80 3.82 -9.01 6.19
N GLU A 81 3.75 -8.97 7.52
CA GLU A 81 3.27 -10.10 8.32
C GLU A 81 1.85 -10.49 7.96
N LEU A 82 0.95 -9.51 7.89
CA LEU A 82 -0.44 -9.74 7.52
C LEU A 82 -0.56 -10.28 6.08
N ALA A 83 0.27 -9.78 5.16
CA ALA A 83 0.34 -10.27 3.79
C ALA A 83 0.84 -11.73 3.71
N LYS A 84 1.88 -12.09 4.48
CA LYS A 84 2.39 -13.47 4.55
C LYS A 84 1.33 -14.42 5.09
N HIS A 85 0.63 -14.02 6.15
CA HIS A 85 -0.45 -14.81 6.73
C HIS A 85 -1.59 -15.05 5.73
N LEU A 86 -2.01 -14.02 4.98
CA LEU A 86 -3.03 -14.17 3.94
C LEU A 86 -2.60 -15.12 2.81
N LYS A 87 -1.31 -15.12 2.43
CA LYS A 87 -0.79 -16.06 1.43
C LYS A 87 -0.81 -17.50 1.95
N GLN A 88 -0.35 -17.72 3.19
CA GLN A 88 -0.37 -19.05 3.81
C GLN A 88 -1.79 -19.63 3.89
N LEU A 89 -2.79 -18.81 4.25
CA LEU A 89 -4.19 -19.23 4.26
C LEU A 89 -4.69 -19.59 2.85
N ALA A 90 -4.28 -18.83 1.82
CA ALA A 90 -4.62 -19.14 0.44
C ALA A 90 -4.00 -20.46 -0.03
N ASP A 91 -2.74 -20.72 0.33
CA ASP A 91 -2.02 -21.96 0.01
C ASP A 91 -2.66 -23.19 0.69
N GLN A 92 -3.28 -23.00 1.86
CA GLN A 92 -4.03 -24.02 2.59
C GLN A 92 -5.48 -24.19 2.11
N PHE A 93 -5.85 -23.61 0.95
CA PHE A 93 -7.21 -23.62 0.41
C PHE A 93 -8.27 -22.93 1.30
N HIS A 94 -7.84 -22.14 2.29
CA HIS A 94 -8.69 -21.32 3.16
C HIS A 94 -8.66 -19.84 2.72
N GLY A 95 -8.83 -19.61 1.42
CA GLY A 95 -8.88 -18.25 0.87
C GLY A 95 -9.95 -17.41 1.57
N LEU A 96 -9.58 -16.23 2.09
CA LEU A 96 -10.53 -15.37 2.78
C LEU A 96 -11.18 -14.38 1.82
N PRO A 97 -12.51 -14.16 1.90
CA PRO A 97 -13.15 -13.11 1.13
C PRO A 97 -12.70 -11.72 1.61
N PRO A 98 -12.77 -10.68 0.76
CA PRO A 98 -12.33 -9.32 1.09
C PRO A 98 -12.96 -8.71 2.35
N VAL A 99 -14.14 -9.16 2.77
CA VAL A 99 -14.77 -8.73 4.02
C VAL A 99 -14.02 -9.32 5.23
N LYS A 100 -13.75 -10.63 5.21
CA LYS A 100 -13.03 -11.33 6.27
C LYS A 100 -11.58 -10.86 6.41
N CYS A 101 -10.90 -10.55 5.31
CA CYS A 101 -9.57 -9.95 5.38
C CYS A 101 -9.57 -8.59 6.10
N ARG A 102 -10.66 -7.82 5.98
CA ARG A 102 -10.81 -6.52 6.66
C ARG A 102 -11.17 -6.66 8.13
N GLU A 103 -11.94 -7.68 8.49
CA GLU A 103 -12.20 -8.05 9.90
C GLU A 103 -10.89 -8.50 10.57
N LEU A 104 -10.13 -9.38 9.91
CA LEU A 104 -8.82 -9.85 10.40
C LEU A 104 -7.84 -8.69 10.63
N ALA A 105 -7.79 -7.73 9.71
CA ALA A 105 -6.97 -6.54 9.88
C ALA A 105 -7.40 -5.70 11.11
N PHE A 106 -8.71 -5.58 11.37
CA PHE A 106 -9.20 -4.88 12.56
C PHE A 106 -8.84 -5.63 13.85
N GLU A 107 -9.00 -6.95 13.89
CA GLU A 107 -8.59 -7.77 15.03
C GLU A 107 -7.08 -7.68 15.30
N TYR A 108 -6.27 -7.71 14.24
CA TYR A 108 -4.82 -7.56 14.34
C TYR A 108 -4.44 -6.19 14.90
N ALA A 109 -5.10 -5.11 14.47
CA ALA A 109 -4.89 -3.78 15.06
C ALA A 109 -5.27 -3.73 16.55
N LYS A 110 -6.38 -4.36 16.92
CA LYS A 110 -6.87 -4.40 18.31
C LYS A 110 -5.92 -5.20 19.21
N ARG A 111 -5.43 -6.36 18.75
CA ARG A 111 -4.46 -7.17 19.51
C ARG A 111 -3.13 -6.44 19.72
N ASN A 112 -2.70 -5.65 18.74
CA ASN A 112 -1.47 -4.86 18.81
C ASN A 112 -1.66 -3.48 19.45
N ASN A 113 -2.83 -3.18 20.03
CA ASN A 113 -3.17 -1.90 20.67
C ASN A 113 -2.93 -0.66 19.79
N ILE A 114 -3.16 -0.80 18.47
CA ILE A 114 -2.97 0.31 17.52
C ILE A 114 -4.20 1.21 17.53
N SER A 115 -3.96 2.52 17.55
CA SER A 115 -5.03 3.52 17.40
C SER A 115 -5.62 3.43 15.99
N VAL A 116 -6.88 2.98 15.92
CA VAL A 116 -7.64 2.87 14.68
C VAL A 116 -8.66 4.01 14.54
N PRO A 117 -9.03 4.40 13.31
CA PRO A 117 -10.08 5.41 13.10
C PRO A 117 -11.43 4.95 13.67
N ALA A 118 -12.26 5.89 14.15
CA ALA A 118 -13.58 5.60 14.73
C ALA A 118 -14.48 4.75 13.80
N ASN A 119 -14.41 4.99 12.48
CA ASN A 119 -15.14 4.22 11.47
C ASN A 119 -14.82 2.71 11.48
N TRP A 120 -13.62 2.32 11.92
CA TRP A 120 -13.24 0.91 12.03
C TRP A 120 -13.86 0.28 13.28
N THR A 121 -13.87 1.02 14.38
CA THR A 121 -14.44 0.58 15.66
C THR A 121 -15.94 0.38 15.55
N GLU A 122 -16.66 1.31 14.90
CA GLU A 122 -18.11 1.24 14.72
C GLU A 122 -18.53 0.03 13.89
N LYS A 123 -17.80 -0.26 12.80
CA LYS A 123 -18.13 -1.34 11.87
C LYS A 123 -17.38 -2.65 12.15
N GLN A 124 -16.52 -2.67 13.17
CA GLN A 124 -15.57 -3.75 13.49
C GLN A 124 -14.81 -4.29 12.27
N CYS A 125 -14.55 -3.43 11.29
CA CYS A 125 -13.90 -3.83 10.04
C CYS A 125 -13.02 -2.71 9.50
N ALA A 126 -11.94 -3.10 8.86
CA ALA A 126 -11.09 -2.14 8.18
C ALA A 126 -11.81 -1.47 7.00
N GLY A 127 -11.52 -0.18 6.81
CA GLY A 127 -12.11 0.62 5.74
C GLY A 127 -11.75 0.07 4.34
N ILE A 128 -12.71 0.15 3.41
CA ILE A 128 -12.53 -0.31 2.01
C ILE A 128 -11.33 0.38 1.34
N GLU A 129 -11.18 1.68 1.57
CA GLU A 129 -10.10 2.47 0.97
C GLU A 129 -8.72 2.09 1.54
N TRP A 130 -8.65 1.79 2.83
CA TRP A 130 -7.41 1.28 3.43
C TRP A 130 -7.05 -0.09 2.83
N PHE A 131 -8.03 -1.00 2.72
CA PHE A 131 -7.79 -2.35 2.21
C PHE A 131 -7.30 -2.35 0.76
N ARG A 132 -7.87 -1.49 -0.10
CA ARG A 132 -7.39 -1.33 -1.49
C ARG A 132 -5.95 -0.85 -1.55
N ARG A 133 -5.59 0.12 -0.71
CA ARG A 133 -4.22 0.63 -0.64
C ARG A 133 -3.25 -0.39 -0.09
N PHE A 134 -3.67 -1.18 0.91
CA PHE A 134 -2.91 -2.31 1.43
C PHE A 134 -2.61 -3.34 0.33
N LEU A 135 -3.63 -3.77 -0.42
CA LEU A 135 -3.44 -4.70 -1.54
C LEU A 135 -2.50 -4.15 -2.61
N ALA A 136 -2.62 -2.86 -2.93
CA ALA A 136 -1.75 -2.21 -3.91
C ALA A 136 -0.29 -2.11 -3.45
N ARG A 137 -0.04 -1.93 -2.14
CA ARG A 137 1.31 -1.89 -1.56
C ARG A 137 1.94 -3.28 -1.48
N CYS A 138 1.17 -4.29 -1.04
CA CYS A 138 1.68 -5.64 -0.86
C CYS A 138 1.62 -6.49 -2.14
N HIS A 139 1.19 -5.91 -3.27
CA HIS A 139 1.01 -6.58 -4.56
C HIS A 139 0.16 -7.86 -4.44
N LEU A 140 -0.92 -7.80 -3.64
CA LEU A 140 -1.82 -8.91 -3.39
C LEU A 140 -3.11 -8.77 -4.20
N SER A 141 -3.62 -9.90 -4.70
CA SER A 141 -4.96 -10.01 -5.26
C SER A 141 -5.80 -10.97 -4.44
N VAL A 142 -6.78 -10.45 -3.69
CA VAL A 142 -7.72 -11.28 -2.94
C VAL A 142 -8.94 -11.55 -3.82
N ARG A 143 -9.24 -12.83 -4.03
CA ARG A 143 -10.45 -13.30 -4.71
C ARG A 143 -11.37 -13.98 -3.70
N THR A 144 -12.66 -13.94 -3.97
CA THR A 144 -13.62 -14.78 -3.23
C THR A 144 -13.40 -16.23 -3.65
N PRO A 145 -13.09 -17.15 -2.72
CA PRO A 145 -12.99 -18.56 -3.07
C PRO A 145 -14.35 -19.05 -3.58
N GLU A 146 -14.36 -19.84 -4.63
CA GLU A 146 -15.52 -20.65 -4.96
C GLU A 146 -15.60 -21.82 -3.98
N ALA A 147 -16.81 -22.31 -3.71
CA ALA A 147 -17.01 -23.47 -2.87
C ALA A 147 -16.51 -24.73 -3.61
N THR A 148 -15.19 -24.93 -3.65
CA THR A 148 -14.56 -26.16 -4.11
C THR A 148 -14.64 -27.20 -2.99
N SER A 149 -15.31 -28.32 -3.27
CA SER A 149 -15.31 -29.46 -2.36
C SER A 149 -13.89 -30.02 -2.22
N LEU A 150 -13.59 -30.60 -1.06
CA LEU A 150 -12.28 -31.21 -0.80
C LEU A 150 -11.90 -32.22 -1.89
N GLY A 151 -12.87 -33.01 -2.37
CA GLY A 151 -12.68 -33.95 -3.48
C GLY A 151 -12.30 -33.30 -4.81
N ARG A 152 -12.75 -32.06 -5.09
CA ARG A 152 -12.31 -31.31 -6.27
C ARG A 152 -10.88 -30.77 -6.09
N ALA A 153 -10.52 -30.32 -4.89
CA ALA A 153 -9.18 -29.85 -4.60
C ALA A 153 -8.13 -30.97 -4.70
N THR A 154 -8.45 -32.17 -4.19
CA THR A 154 -7.56 -33.35 -4.27
C THR A 154 -7.44 -33.91 -5.68
N ALA A 155 -8.51 -33.80 -6.48
CA ALA A 155 -8.52 -34.17 -7.89
C ALA A 155 -7.81 -33.16 -8.82
N PHE A 156 -7.41 -31.99 -8.32
CA PHE A 156 -6.60 -31.01 -9.06
C PHE A 156 -5.10 -31.25 -8.83
N ASN A 157 -4.63 -32.47 -9.14
CA ASN A 157 -3.22 -32.84 -9.03
C ASN A 157 -2.61 -33.06 -10.43
N LYS A 158 -1.28 -33.01 -10.54
CA LYS A 158 -0.57 -33.08 -11.84
C LYS A 158 -0.91 -34.38 -12.59
N THR A 159 -1.06 -35.48 -11.87
CA THR A 159 -1.37 -36.80 -12.43
C THR A 159 -2.78 -36.86 -13.02
N THR A 160 -3.80 -36.49 -12.25
CA THR A 160 -5.21 -36.53 -12.70
C THR A 160 -5.49 -35.52 -13.80
N VAL A 161 -4.85 -34.35 -13.76
CA VAL A 161 -4.98 -33.34 -14.82
C VAL A 161 -4.25 -33.80 -16.08
N GLY A 162 -3.09 -34.45 -15.96
CA GLY A 162 -2.39 -35.06 -17.09
C GLY A 162 -3.24 -36.11 -17.79
N GLU A 163 -3.76 -37.08 -17.03
CA GLU A 163 -4.65 -38.12 -17.55
C GLU A 163 -5.90 -37.53 -18.24
N PHE A 164 -6.47 -36.45 -17.71
CA PHE A 164 -7.59 -35.76 -18.37
C PHE A 164 -7.20 -35.18 -19.73
N PHE A 165 -6.07 -34.48 -19.84
CA PHE A 165 -5.62 -33.90 -21.11
C PHE A 165 -5.20 -34.94 -22.13
N ASP A 166 -4.57 -36.03 -21.68
CA ASP A 166 -4.22 -37.17 -22.55
C ASP A 166 -5.48 -37.79 -23.16
N ASN A 167 -6.50 -38.03 -22.33
CA ASN A 167 -7.80 -38.53 -22.80
C ASN A 167 -8.51 -37.54 -23.73
N LEU A 168 -8.42 -36.24 -23.44
CA LEU A 168 -9.01 -35.19 -24.28
C LEU A 168 -8.34 -35.10 -25.64
N ALA A 169 -7.01 -35.22 -25.71
CA ALA A 169 -6.26 -35.25 -26.97
C ALA A 169 -6.72 -36.43 -27.85
N VAL A 170 -6.85 -37.63 -27.27
CA VAL A 170 -7.34 -38.83 -27.98
C VAL A 170 -8.73 -38.63 -28.58
N VAL A 171 -9.62 -37.88 -27.90
CA VAL A 171 -10.97 -37.60 -28.41
C VAL A 171 -10.97 -36.51 -29.48
N MET A 172 -10.08 -35.52 -29.39
CA MET A 172 -10.00 -34.42 -30.37
C MET A 172 -9.25 -34.79 -31.66
N ASP A 173 -8.33 -35.76 -31.61
CA ASP A 173 -7.61 -36.28 -32.78
C ASP A 173 -8.44 -37.30 -33.59
N ARG A 174 -9.72 -37.49 -33.23
CA ARG A 174 -10.67 -38.41 -33.85
C ARG A 174 -11.66 -37.67 -34.74
#